data_AF-A0A822CA38-F1
#
_entry.id   AF-A0A822CA38-F1
#
_cell.length_a   1.000
_cell.length_b   1.000
_cell.length_c   1.000
_cell.angle_alpha   90.00
_cell.angle_beta   90.00
_cell.angle_gamma   90.00
#
_symmetry.space_group_name_H-M   'P 1'
#
loop_
_entity.id
_entity.type
_entity.pdbx_description
1 polymer ?
#
loop_
_entity_poly.entity_id
_entity_poly.type
_entity_poly.pdbx_seq_one_letter_code
_entity_poly.pdbx_strand_id
1 'polypeptide(L)'
;LVKSDVNLVQTIILQKQIKDLYMKMFSKTTTIISKAMLERAYYEQQLIDKIRNDIKSFNLILRRTADRRNVFYLGDRILFEKLCHEFMLETDRFEFEMEINNDNVQETQYYLQGKIKSMNRE
;
A
#
# COMPACT_ATOMS: atom_id res chain seq x y z
N LEU A 1 -33.03 -4.86 20.66
CA LEU A 1 -31.85 -4.30 19.97
C LEU A 1 -32.33 -3.19 19.05
N VAL A 2 -32.30 -1.95 19.54
CA VAL A 2 -32.68 -0.76 18.74
C VAL A 2 -31.58 -0.54 17.72
N LYS A 3 -31.86 -0.84 16.44
CA LYS A 3 -30.99 -0.44 15.34
C LYS A 3 -31.00 1.09 15.30
N SER A 4 -29.84 1.68 15.57
CA SER A 4 -29.59 3.08 15.34
C SER A 4 -29.66 3.34 13.82
N ASP A 5 -30.85 3.68 13.33
CA ASP A 5 -31.02 4.31 12.03
C ASP A 5 -30.32 5.67 12.12
N VAL A 6 -29.04 5.67 11.74
CA VAL A 6 -28.30 6.91 11.46
C VAL A 6 -29.11 7.64 10.41
N ASN A 7 -29.80 8.69 10.84
CA ASN A 7 -30.72 9.44 10.01
C ASN A 7 -29.92 10.03 8.84
N LEU A 8 -29.93 9.33 7.70
CA LEU A 8 -29.12 9.64 6.52
C LEU A 8 -29.36 11.07 6.06
N VAL A 9 -30.59 11.57 6.21
CA VAL A 9 -30.97 12.94 5.88
C VAL A 9 -30.23 13.94 6.77
N GLN A 10 -30.18 13.70 8.08
CA GLN A 10 -29.42 14.55 9.01
C GLN A 10 -27.91 14.49 8.72
N THR A 11 -27.40 13.33 8.34
CA THR A 11 -25.98 13.15 7.97
C THR A 11 -25.63 13.93 6.71
N ILE A 12 -26.48 13.88 5.68
CA ILE A 12 -26.29 14.63 4.44
C ILE A 12 -26.36 16.15 4.69
N ILE A 13 -27.29 16.59 5.55
CA ILE A 13 -27.42 18.00 5.93
C ILE A 13 -26.15 18.46 6.68
N LEU A 14 -25.66 17.68 7.64
CA LEU A 14 -24.43 17.97 8.37
C LEU A 14 -23.21 18.01 7.45
N GLN A 15 -23.08 17.03 6.54
CA GLN A 15 -21.99 17.02 5.54
C GLN A 15 -22.02 18.25 4.64
N LYS A 16 -23.21 18.68 4.20
CA LYS A 16 -23.37 19.90 3.42
C LYS A 16 -23.00 21.15 4.23
N GLN A 17 -23.44 21.25 5.48
CA GLN A 17 -23.10 22.37 6.36
C GLN A 17 -21.61 22.46 6.64
N ILE A 18 -20.95 21.32 6.90
CA ILE A 18 -19.49 21.24 7.08
C ILE A 18 -18.79 21.72 5.81
N LYS A 19 -19.20 21.22 4.64
CA LYS A 19 -18.64 21.63 3.35
C LYS A 19 -18.81 23.14 3.11
N ASP A 20 -20.00 23.68 3.36
CA ASP A 20 -20.30 25.10 3.19
C ASP A 20 -19.50 25.97 4.16
N LEU A 21 -19.29 25.51 5.40
CA LEU A 21 -18.42 26.18 6.38
C LEU A 21 -16.96 26.17 5.95
N TYR A 22 -16.45 25.03 5.48
CA TYR A 22 -15.10 24.93 4.92
C TYR A 22 -14.92 25.87 3.73
N MET A 23 -15.85 25.88 2.78
CA MET A 23 -15.79 26.78 1.63
C MET A 23 -15.89 28.26 2.04
N LYS A 24 -16.69 28.59 3.07
CA LYS A 24 -16.75 29.94 3.63
C LYS A 24 -15.45 30.36 4.33
N MET A 25 -14.80 29.46 5.06
CA MET A 25 -13.50 29.72 5.67
C MET A 25 -12.43 29.96 4.60
N PHE A 26 -12.42 29.18 3.52
CA PHE A 26 -11.47 29.36 2.42
C PHE A 26 -11.80 30.52 1.47
N SER A 27 -13.06 30.98 1.40
CA SER A 27 -13.46 32.10 0.52
C SER A 27 -13.44 33.47 1.20
N LYS A 28 -13.70 33.55 2.53
CA LYS A 28 -13.57 34.81 3.28
C LYS A 28 -12.14 35.08 3.75
N THR A 29 -11.30 34.06 3.73
CA THR A 29 -9.89 34.17 4.09
C THR A 29 -9.03 33.69 2.92
N THR A 30 -9.28 34.22 1.73
CA THR A 30 -8.19 34.40 0.75
C THR A 30 -7.24 35.50 1.26
N THR A 31 -6.74 35.35 2.50
CA THR A 31 -5.32 35.60 2.71
C THR A 31 -4.64 34.62 1.78
N ILE A 32 -4.29 35.14 0.60
CA ILE A 32 -3.14 34.73 -0.21
C ILE A 32 -2.26 33.88 0.69
N ILE A 33 -2.18 32.56 0.44
CA ILE A 33 -1.25 31.66 1.14
C ILE A 33 0.05 32.46 1.25
N SER A 34 0.49 32.76 2.47
CA SER A 34 1.54 33.76 2.65
C SER A 34 2.71 33.40 1.74
N LYS A 35 3.36 34.39 1.12
CA LYS A 35 4.46 34.11 0.18
C LYS A 35 5.46 33.10 0.75
N ALA A 36 5.74 33.19 2.06
CA ALA A 36 6.56 32.24 2.81
C ALA A 36 6.00 30.80 2.84
N MET A 37 4.69 30.61 2.99
CA MET A 37 4.06 29.29 2.91
C MET A 37 4.12 28.70 1.50
N LEU A 38 3.95 29.52 0.46
CA LEU A 38 4.11 29.07 -0.94
C LEU A 38 5.56 28.67 -1.25
N GLU A 39 6.52 29.49 -0.84
CA GLU A 39 7.96 29.20 -0.99
C GLU A 39 8.35 27.92 -0.24
N ARG A 40 7.84 27.75 0.98
CA ARG A 40 8.06 26.53 1.76
C ARG A 40 7.47 25.29 1.08
N ALA A 41 6.23 25.37 0.60
CA ALA A 41 5.59 24.25 -0.09
C ALA A 41 6.36 23.86 -1.36
N TYR A 42 6.84 24.86 -2.12
CA TYR A 42 7.64 24.61 -3.32
C TYR A 42 9.00 23.99 -3.00
N TYR A 43 9.68 24.45 -1.95
CA TYR A 43 10.93 23.85 -1.47
C TYR A 43 10.72 22.40 -1.02
N GLU A 44 9.67 22.12 -0.24
CA GLU A 44 9.35 20.77 0.23
C GLU A 44 9.04 19.82 -0.94
N GLN A 45 8.33 20.30 -1.97
CA GLN A 45 8.09 19.57 -3.21
C GLN A 45 9.41 19.20 -3.91
N GLN A 46 10.30 20.18 -4.11
CA GLN A 46 11.60 19.95 -4.75
C GLN A 46 12.48 18.97 -3.95
N LEU A 47 12.43 19.06 -2.62
CA LEU A 47 13.16 18.16 -1.74
C LEU A 47 12.65 16.72 -1.87
N ILE A 48 11.32 16.53 -1.90
CA ILE A 48 10.71 15.21 -2.11
C ILE A 48 11.14 14.62 -3.45
N ASP A 49 11.12 15.42 -4.52
CA ASP A 49 11.49 14.94 -5.85
C ASP A 49 12.99 14.61 -5.93
N LYS A 50 13.84 15.39 -5.26
CA LYS A 50 15.26 15.07 -5.11
C LYS A 50 15.47 13.74 -4.37
N ILE A 51 14.81 13.55 -3.21
CA ILE A 51 14.90 12.29 -2.45
C ILE A 51 14.44 11.11 -3.30
N ARG A 52 13.36 11.25 -4.06
CA ARG A 52 12.88 10.19 -4.97
C ARG A 52 13.90 9.86 -6.05
N ASN A 53 14.56 10.87 -6.62
CA ASN A 53 15.58 10.67 -7.63
C ASN A 53 16.82 10.01 -7.05
N ASP A 54 17.25 10.42 -5.85
CA ASP A 54 18.38 9.81 -5.14
C ASP A 54 18.09 8.35 -4.78
N ILE A 55 16.88 8.03 -4.30
CA ILE A 55 16.47 6.64 -4.04
C ILE A 55 16.58 5.79 -5.32
N LYS A 56 16.17 6.32 -6.47
CA LYS A 56 16.27 5.61 -7.75
C LYS A 56 17.72 5.45 -8.22
N SER A 57 18.52 6.51 -8.15
CA SER A 57 19.90 6.50 -8.65
C SER A 57 20.80 5.58 -7.82
N PHE A 58 20.57 5.51 -6.51
CA PHE A 58 21.32 4.63 -5.61
C PHE A 58 20.69 3.23 -5.47
N ASN A 59 19.70 2.87 -6.29
CA ASN A 59 18.99 1.58 -6.22
C ASN A 59 18.52 1.24 -4.79
N LEU A 60 18.01 2.23 -4.06
CA LEU A 60 17.50 2.05 -2.71
C LEU A 60 16.02 1.68 -2.73
N ILE A 61 15.59 0.95 -1.71
CA ILE A 61 14.19 0.64 -1.43
C ILE A 61 13.84 1.08 -0.01
N LEU A 62 12.67 1.72 0.14
CA LEU A 62 12.13 2.04 1.46
C LEU A 62 11.48 0.79 2.04
N ARG A 63 11.97 0.35 3.19
CA ARG A 63 11.49 -0.83 3.90
C ARG A 63 10.79 -0.41 5.19
N ARG A 64 9.80 -1.20 5.60
CA ARG A 64 9.12 -1.06 6.88
C ARG A 64 9.43 -2.27 7.76
N THR A 65 9.63 -2.05 9.05
CA THR A 65 9.63 -3.16 10.02
C THR A 65 8.24 -3.79 10.11
N ALA A 66 8.20 -5.12 10.21
CA ALA A 66 6.95 -5.87 10.43
C ALA A 66 6.45 -5.79 11.89
N ASP A 67 7.02 -4.90 12.70
CA ASP A 67 6.66 -4.70 14.09
C ASP A 67 5.62 -3.59 14.26
N ARG A 68 5.14 -3.42 15.51
CA ARG A 68 4.16 -2.38 15.86
C ARG A 68 4.74 -0.96 15.80
N ARG A 69 6.05 -0.81 15.62
CA ARG A 69 6.74 0.49 15.65
C ARG A 69 6.73 1.18 14.29
N ASN A 70 6.40 0.47 13.21
CA ASN A 70 6.32 1.03 11.85
C ASN A 70 7.56 1.85 11.48
N VAL A 71 8.75 1.33 11.81
CA VAL A 71 10.01 2.01 11.52
C VAL A 71 10.31 1.85 10.03
N PHE A 72 10.65 2.97 9.38
CA PHE A 72 11.06 2.99 7.98
C PHE A 72 12.57 3.15 7.89
N TYR A 73 13.19 2.40 6.98
CA TYR A 73 14.62 2.49 6.70
C TYR A 73 14.90 2.27 5.23
N LEU A 74 16.01 2.80 4.74
CA LEU A 74 16.48 2.58 3.38
C LEU A 74 17.36 1.33 3.35
N GLY A 75 17.13 0.47 2.37
CA GLY A 75 17.97 -0.69 2.08
C GLY A 75 18.36 -0.74 0.61
N ASP A 76 19.38 -1.53 0.30
CA ASP A 76 19.75 -1.84 -1.08
C ASP A 76 18.69 -2.75 -1.73
N ARG A 77 18.20 -2.36 -2.90
CA ARG A 77 17.14 -3.08 -3.61
C ARG A 77 17.61 -4.43 -4.16
N ILE A 78 18.84 -4.51 -4.68
CA ILE A 78 19.36 -5.73 -5.30
C ILE A 78 19.55 -6.81 -4.22
N LEU A 79 20.12 -6.42 -3.08
CA LEU A 79 20.26 -7.31 -1.93
C LEU A 79 18.89 -7.78 -1.43
N PHE A 80 17.90 -6.90 -1.39
CA PHE A 80 16.54 -7.26 -0.99
C PHE A 80 15.91 -8.28 -1.94
N GLU A 81 15.96 -8.03 -3.25
CA GLU A 81 15.42 -8.94 -4.27
C GLU A 81 16.10 -10.32 -4.22
N LYS A 82 17.42 -10.35 -3.98
CA LYS A 82 18.17 -11.59 -3.77
C LYS A 82 17.66 -12.36 -2.55
N LEU A 83 17.51 -11.71 -1.39
CA LEU A 83 17.03 -12.36 -0.16
C LEU A 83 15.59 -12.84 -0.29
N CYS A 84 14.72 -12.08 -0.99
CA CYS A 84 13.37 -12.53 -1.30
C CYS A 84 13.39 -13.77 -2.19
N HIS A 85 14.25 -13.81 -3.20
CA HIS A 85 14.37 -14.96 -4.08
C HIS A 85 14.88 -16.20 -3.33
N GLU A 86 15.92 -16.06 -2.52
CA GLU A 86 16.45 -17.13 -1.66
C GLU A 86 15.37 -17.65 -0.70
N PHE A 87 14.64 -16.75 -0.03
CA PHE A 87 13.54 -17.13 0.84
C PHE A 87 12.44 -17.91 0.08
N MET A 88 12.04 -17.44 -1.10
CA MET A 88 11.03 -18.12 -1.92
C MET A 88 11.49 -19.50 -2.42
N LEU A 89 12.79 -19.69 -2.63
CA LEU A 89 13.36 -20.99 -2.98
C LEU A 89 13.41 -21.95 -1.77
N GLU A 90 13.59 -21.42 -0.57
CA GLU A 90 13.70 -22.21 0.67
C GLU A 90 12.34 -22.51 1.33
N THR A 91 11.28 -21.79 0.97
CA THR A 91 9.94 -22.02 1.52
C THR A 91 9.08 -22.92 0.64
N ASP A 92 8.72 -24.11 1.13
CA ASP A 92 7.73 -25.01 0.50
C ASP A 92 6.27 -24.52 0.60
N ARG A 93 6.02 -23.33 1.14
CA ARG A 93 4.69 -22.77 1.36
C ARG A 93 4.32 -21.79 0.26
N PHE A 94 3.80 -22.33 -0.82
CA PHE A 94 3.15 -21.56 -1.88
C PHE A 94 1.64 -21.53 -1.63
N GLU A 95 1.06 -20.33 -1.58
CA GLU A 95 -0.39 -20.18 -1.79
C GLU A 95 -0.59 -20.10 -3.30
N PHE A 96 -1.04 -21.20 -3.89
CA PHE A 96 -1.24 -21.29 -5.34
C PHE A 96 -2.63 -20.75 -5.67
N GLU A 97 -2.72 -19.47 -6.01
CA GLU A 97 -3.96 -18.87 -6.54
C GLU A 97 -4.03 -19.16 -8.05
N MET A 98 -4.42 -20.39 -8.41
CA MET A 98 -4.72 -20.76 -9.80
C MET A 98 -6.23 -20.84 -9.97
N GLU A 99 -6.77 -20.12 -10.95
CA GLU A 99 -8.12 -20.33 -11.42
C GLU A 99 -8.17 -21.66 -12.19
N ILE A 100 -8.74 -22.69 -11.55
CA ILE A 100 -8.94 -23.99 -12.17
C ILE A 100 -10.13 -23.86 -13.13
N ASN A 101 -9.87 -24.07 -14.42
CA ASN A 101 -10.87 -24.08 -15.47
C ASN A 101 -10.77 -25.39 -16.29
N ASN A 102 -11.66 -25.56 -17.26
CA ASN A 102 -11.74 -26.80 -18.03
C ASN A 102 -10.45 -27.10 -18.82
N ASP A 103 -9.63 -26.11 -19.10
CA ASP A 103 -8.42 -26.24 -19.90
C ASP A 103 -7.22 -26.73 -19.07
N ASN A 104 -7.20 -26.46 -17.76
CA ASN A 104 -6.06 -26.75 -16.88
C ASN A 104 -6.35 -27.76 -15.74
N VAL A 105 -7.59 -28.27 -15.63
CA VAL A 105 -8.01 -29.13 -14.52
C VAL A 105 -7.24 -30.46 -14.44
N GLN A 106 -6.99 -31.12 -15.58
CA GLN A 106 -6.29 -32.40 -15.59
C GLN A 106 -4.82 -32.26 -15.20
N GLU A 107 -4.13 -31.27 -15.76
CA GLU A 107 -2.71 -31.01 -15.47
C GLU A 107 -2.52 -30.63 -14.00
N THR A 108 -3.40 -29.78 -13.46
CA THR A 108 -3.41 -29.39 -12.04
C THR A 108 -3.60 -30.61 -11.14
N GLN A 109 -4.53 -31.51 -11.50
CA GLN A 109 -4.78 -32.72 -10.73
C GLN A 109 -3.56 -33.65 -10.71
N TYR A 110 -2.86 -33.83 -11.84
CA TYR A 110 -1.63 -34.63 -11.89
C TYR A 110 -0.52 -34.05 -11.03
N TYR A 111 -0.30 -32.74 -11.09
CA TYR A 111 0.70 -32.05 -10.28
C TYR A 111 0.44 -32.22 -8.78
N LEU A 112 -0.80 -31.98 -8.33
CA LEU A 112 -1.19 -32.11 -6.92
C LEU A 112 -1.04 -33.54 -6.41
N GLN A 113 -1.44 -34.54 -7.21
CA GLN A 113 -1.24 -35.95 -6.84
C GLN A 113 0.24 -36.33 -6.72
N GLY A 114 1.10 -35.77 -7.57
CA GLY A 114 2.55 -35.95 -7.48
C GLY A 114 3.12 -35.40 -6.18
N LYS A 115 2.72 -34.18 -5.80
CA LYS A 115 3.12 -33.55 -4.53
C LYS A 115 2.60 -34.29 -3.30
N ILE A 116 1.35 -34.73 -3.29
CA ILE A 116 0.80 -35.53 -2.17
C ILE A 116 1.59 -36.83 -2.00
N LYS A 117 1.93 -37.51 -3.10
CA LYS A 117 2.74 -38.74 -3.05
C LYS A 117 4.17 -38.50 -2.57
N SER A 118 4.79 -37.37 -2.90
CA SER A 118 6.13 -37.05 -2.39
C SER A 118 6.09 -36.74 -0.89
N MET A 119 5.07 -36.02 -0.42
CA MET A 119 4.89 -35.71 1.01
C MET A 119 4.57 -36.96 1.85
N ASN A 120 3.84 -37.94 1.30
CA ASN A 120 3.51 -39.18 2.00
C ASN A 120 4.59 -40.27 1.92
N ARG A 121 5.73 -39.99 1.25
CA ARG A 121 6.89 -40.90 1.16
C ARG A 121 8.04 -40.48 2.09
N GLU A 122 7.88 -39.38 2.82
CA GLU A 122 8.65 -39.04 4.03
C GLU A 122 7.99 -39.66 5.27
#